data_AF-A0A1S1NYM4-F1
#
_entry.id   AF-A0A1S1NYM4-F1
#
_cell.length_a   1.000
_cell.length_b   1.000
_cell.length_c   1.000
_cell.angle_alpha   90.00
_cell.angle_beta   90.00
_cell.angle_gamma   90.00
#
_symmetry.space_group_name_H-M   'P 1'
#
loop_
_entity.id
_entity.type
_entity.pdbx_description
1 polymer ?
#
loop_
_entity_poly.entity_id
_entity_poly.type
_entity_poly.pdbx_seq_one_letter_code
_entity_poly.pdbx_strand_id
1 'polypeptide(L)'
;MSVPAKTPTRKPSRRAPKRQRVDWEGQEQAVLIRWLYGERQRQSIVGPAYAATYAVPNGGSRHKLEAANMKKQGVRAGVSDLVIAVPRGGYHGLYLEFKATPPRDAALADSQREWLTLAEEQGYCSVLARGLEEAKATIREYMSRPATRVLGKREPLKVGSDWR
;
A
#
# COMPACT_ATOMS: atom_id res chain seq x y z
N MET A 1 54.06 -30.50 -42.42
CA MET A 1 53.84 -29.62 -41.25
C MET A 1 52.37 -29.67 -40.89
N SER A 2 52.05 -30.01 -39.65
CA SER A 2 50.72 -30.45 -39.18
C SER A 2 49.68 -29.33 -39.10
N VAL A 3 48.43 -29.68 -39.44
CA VAL A 3 47.23 -28.83 -39.30
C VAL A 3 46.86 -28.72 -37.81
N PRO A 4 46.54 -27.52 -37.27
CA PRO A 4 46.17 -27.40 -35.87
C PRO A 4 44.73 -27.89 -35.63
N ALA A 5 44.55 -28.71 -34.59
CA ALA A 5 43.25 -29.22 -34.16
C ALA A 5 42.41 -28.11 -33.51
N LYS A 6 41.13 -27.99 -33.90
CA LYS A 6 40.16 -27.08 -33.28
C LYS A 6 39.82 -27.54 -31.87
N THR A 7 40.01 -26.67 -30.89
CA THR A 7 39.64 -26.88 -29.48
C THR A 7 38.11 -26.97 -29.33
N PRO A 8 37.56 -27.94 -28.59
CA PRO A 8 36.11 -28.06 -28.40
C PRO A 8 35.59 -26.96 -27.47
N THR A 9 34.57 -26.24 -27.90
CA THR A 9 33.88 -25.21 -27.09
C THR A 9 32.99 -25.88 -26.03
N ARG A 10 33.24 -25.59 -24.75
CA ARG A 10 32.38 -26.03 -23.63
C ARG A 10 30.99 -25.37 -23.75
N LYS A 11 29.93 -26.18 -23.75
CA LYS A 11 28.54 -25.69 -23.64
C LYS A 11 28.34 -24.96 -22.30
N PRO A 12 27.59 -23.84 -22.26
CA PRO A 12 27.35 -23.12 -21.02
C PRO A 12 26.50 -23.98 -20.06
N SER A 13 26.95 -24.10 -18.81
CA SER A 13 26.23 -24.81 -17.74
C SER A 13 24.88 -24.14 -17.47
N ARG A 14 23.81 -24.92 -17.32
CA ARG A 14 22.49 -24.45 -16.89
C ARG A 14 22.63 -23.65 -15.58
N ARG A 15 22.28 -22.36 -15.60
CA ARG A 15 22.25 -21.50 -14.41
C ARG A 15 21.27 -22.07 -13.40
N ALA A 16 21.69 -22.17 -12.13
CA ALA A 16 20.81 -22.58 -11.04
C ALA A 16 19.57 -21.65 -10.98
N PRO A 17 18.37 -22.20 -10.70
CA PRO A 17 17.17 -21.39 -10.61
C PRO A 17 17.33 -20.34 -9.50
N LYS A 18 17.08 -19.07 -9.84
CA LYS A 18 17.10 -17.99 -8.84
C LYS A 18 16.00 -18.25 -7.82
N ARG A 19 16.36 -18.28 -6.52
CA ARG A 19 15.39 -18.32 -5.42
C ARG A 19 14.38 -17.17 -5.60
N GLN A 20 13.10 -17.51 -5.66
CA GLN A 20 12.03 -16.54 -5.74
C GLN A 20 12.00 -15.73 -4.44
N ARG A 21 12.03 -14.40 -4.54
CA ARG A 21 11.88 -13.54 -3.37
C ARG A 21 10.49 -13.76 -2.78
N VAL A 22 10.44 -14.03 -1.49
CA VAL A 22 9.18 -14.14 -0.74
C VAL A 22 8.66 -12.73 -0.48
N ASP A 23 7.40 -12.50 -0.81
CA ASP A 23 6.70 -11.24 -0.51
C ASP A 23 6.15 -11.28 0.92
N TRP A 24 6.96 -10.84 1.88
CA TRP A 24 6.59 -10.83 3.29
C TRP A 24 5.61 -9.71 3.63
N GLU A 25 5.80 -8.54 3.03
CA GLU A 25 4.95 -7.36 3.22
C GLU A 25 3.52 -7.65 2.76
N GLY A 26 3.35 -8.19 1.55
CA GLY A 26 2.04 -8.58 1.03
C GLY A 26 1.36 -9.67 1.86
N GLN A 27 2.11 -10.66 2.36
CA GLN A 27 1.57 -11.69 3.25
C GLN A 27 1.07 -11.13 4.57
N GLU A 28 1.86 -10.28 5.23
CA GLU A 28 1.46 -9.65 6.49
C GLU A 28 0.29 -8.68 6.30
N GLN A 29 0.28 -7.92 5.20
CA GLN A 29 -0.84 -7.06 4.83
C GLN A 29 -2.13 -7.87 4.62
N ALA A 30 -2.07 -9.03 3.96
CA ALA A 30 -3.23 -9.91 3.81
C ALA A 30 -3.76 -10.40 5.16
N VAL A 31 -2.86 -10.68 6.12
CA VAL A 31 -3.25 -11.02 7.50
C VAL A 31 -3.89 -9.83 8.20
N LEU A 32 -3.40 -8.60 8.00
CA LEU A 32 -4.01 -7.38 8.54
C LEU A 32 -5.43 -7.17 8.01
N ILE A 33 -5.68 -7.38 6.71
CA ILE A 33 -7.02 -7.30 6.12
C ILE A 33 -7.95 -8.37 6.71
N ARG A 34 -7.46 -9.61 6.89
CA ARG A 34 -8.23 -10.67 7.55
C ARG A 34 -8.55 -10.32 9.00
N TRP A 35 -7.62 -9.69 9.71
CA TRP A 35 -7.86 -9.20 11.06
C TRP A 35 -8.95 -8.12 11.08
N LEU A 36 -8.92 -7.13 10.18
CA LEU A 36 -9.98 -6.12 10.04
C LEU A 36 -11.36 -6.76 9.78
N TYR A 37 -11.41 -7.79 8.93
CA TYR A 37 -12.64 -8.54 8.70
C TYR A 37 -13.15 -9.16 10.01
N GLY A 38 -12.27 -9.77 10.81
CA GLY A 38 -12.61 -10.30 12.13
C GLY A 38 -13.10 -9.21 13.09
N GLU A 39 -12.48 -8.02 13.09
CA GLU A 39 -12.92 -6.86 13.88
C GLU A 39 -14.35 -6.45 13.51
N ARG A 40 -14.69 -6.48 12.23
CA ARG A 40 -16.05 -6.23 11.75
C ARG A 40 -17.04 -7.28 12.27
N GLN A 41 -16.71 -8.56 12.20
CA GLN A 41 -17.60 -9.64 12.67
C GLN A 41 -17.88 -9.53 14.18
N ARG A 42 -16.88 -9.13 14.95
CA ARG A 42 -17.00 -8.93 16.40
C ARG A 42 -17.61 -7.58 16.80
N GLN A 43 -17.95 -6.74 15.82
CA GLN A 43 -18.51 -5.39 16.05
C GLN A 43 -17.65 -4.55 17.01
N SER A 44 -16.32 -4.66 16.90
CA SER A 44 -15.41 -3.87 17.73
C SER A 44 -15.39 -2.40 17.29
N ILE A 45 -14.72 -1.55 18.07
CA ILE A 45 -14.47 -0.15 17.71
C ILE A 45 -13.73 0.00 16.36
N VAL A 46 -12.92 -0.99 15.98
CA VAL A 46 -12.21 -1.02 14.70
C VAL A 46 -13.10 -1.53 13.56
N GLY A 47 -14.12 -2.34 13.86
CA GLY A 47 -14.97 -3.01 12.87
C GLY A 47 -15.47 -2.14 11.71
N PRO A 48 -15.90 -0.88 11.92
CA PRO A 48 -16.29 0.01 10.83
C PRO A 48 -15.19 0.28 9.79
N ALA A 49 -13.91 0.20 10.15
CA ALA A 49 -12.79 0.46 9.24
C ALA A 49 -12.76 -0.51 8.07
N TYR A 50 -13.13 -1.78 8.26
CA TYR A 50 -13.04 -2.80 7.21
C TYR A 50 -13.83 -2.43 5.94
N ALA A 51 -15.02 -1.85 6.09
CA ALA A 51 -15.88 -1.52 4.95
C ALA A 51 -15.32 -0.37 4.09
N ALA A 52 -14.45 0.47 4.66
CA ALA A 52 -13.87 1.64 4.01
C ALA A 52 -12.33 1.55 3.92
N THR A 53 -11.77 0.35 4.12
CA THR A 53 -10.34 0.09 3.92
C THR A 53 -10.14 -0.55 2.54
N TYR A 54 -9.23 -0.01 1.75
CA TYR A 54 -8.83 -0.60 0.48
C TYR A 54 -7.31 -0.52 0.30
N ALA A 55 -6.77 -1.54 -0.37
CA ALA A 55 -5.37 -1.55 -0.77
C ALA A 55 -5.21 -0.84 -2.11
N VAL A 56 -4.18 -0.01 -2.22
CA VAL A 56 -3.81 0.63 -3.48
C VAL A 56 -2.78 -0.28 -4.18
N PRO A 57 -3.06 -0.81 -5.37
CA PRO A 57 -2.15 -1.72 -6.06
C PRO A 57 -0.98 -0.93 -6.69
N ASN A 58 -0.04 -0.48 -5.87
CA ASN A 58 1.15 0.29 -6.30
C ASN A 58 2.30 -0.59 -6.82
N GLY A 59 2.05 -1.90 -7.01
CA GLY A 59 2.98 -2.81 -7.66
C GLY A 59 3.09 -2.47 -9.14
N GLY A 60 4.21 -1.85 -9.54
CA GLY A 60 4.44 -1.47 -10.93
C GLY A 60 4.27 -2.64 -11.89
N SER A 61 3.56 -2.41 -13.01
CA SER A 61 3.47 -3.42 -14.07
C SER A 61 4.87 -3.80 -14.55
N ARG A 62 5.07 -5.11 -14.74
CA ARG A 62 6.30 -5.64 -15.36
C ARG A 62 6.40 -5.26 -16.85
N HIS A 63 5.30 -4.81 -17.44
CA HIS A 63 5.24 -4.37 -18.82
C HIS A 63 5.32 -2.84 -18.92
N LYS A 64 6.41 -2.34 -19.51
CA LYS A 64 6.71 -0.89 -19.57
C LYS A 64 5.59 -0.06 -20.18
N LEU A 65 4.94 -0.58 -21.23
CA LEU A 65 3.82 0.10 -21.89
C LEU A 65 2.60 0.22 -20.98
N GLU A 66 2.30 -0.82 -20.21
CA GLU A 66 1.19 -0.81 -19.27
C GLU A 66 1.47 0.17 -18.13
N ALA A 67 2.69 0.14 -17.56
CA ALA A 67 3.09 1.11 -16.54
C ALA A 67 3.02 2.56 -17.05
N ALA A 68 3.40 2.82 -18.31
CA ALA A 68 3.27 4.14 -18.92
C ALA A 68 1.81 4.55 -19.10
N ASN A 69 0.94 3.64 -19.51
CA ASN A 69 -0.50 3.89 -19.64
C ASN A 69 -1.16 4.14 -18.27
N MET A 70 -0.82 3.37 -17.26
CA MET A 70 -1.27 3.57 -15.87
C MET A 70 -0.88 4.96 -15.36
N LYS A 71 0.36 5.41 -15.62
CA LYS A 71 0.78 6.77 -15.26
C LYS A 71 -0.05 7.85 -15.95
N LYS A 72 -0.39 7.67 -17.23
CA LYS A 72 -1.29 8.59 -17.97
C LYS A 72 -2.70 8.62 -17.39
N GLN A 73 -3.14 7.53 -16.77
CA GLN A 73 -4.42 7.44 -16.06
C GLN A 73 -4.36 8.00 -14.62
N GLY A 74 -3.19 8.48 -14.18
CA GLY A 74 -3.01 9.10 -12.88
C GLY A 74 -2.49 8.19 -11.78
N VAL A 75 -2.04 6.96 -12.09
CA VAL A 75 -1.33 6.12 -11.11
C VAL A 75 -0.04 6.81 -10.70
N ARG A 76 0.15 6.97 -9.38
CA ARG A 76 1.30 7.63 -8.77
C ARG A 76 2.17 6.62 -8.05
N ALA A 77 3.48 6.76 -8.19
CA ALA A 77 4.42 5.97 -7.41
C ALA A 77 4.42 6.45 -5.96
N GLY A 78 4.56 5.52 -5.02
CA GLY A 78 4.70 5.84 -3.60
C GLY A 78 3.41 6.16 -2.84
N VAL A 79 2.24 6.05 -3.47
CA VAL A 79 0.97 6.07 -2.72
C VAL A 79 1.02 4.99 -1.65
N SER A 80 0.54 5.29 -0.44
CA SER A 80 0.57 4.32 0.66
C SER A 80 -0.26 3.07 0.34
N ASP A 81 0.15 1.93 0.89
CA ASP A 81 -0.42 0.62 0.55
C ASP A 81 -1.89 0.50 0.95
N LEU A 82 -2.25 1.04 2.11
CA LEU A 82 -3.61 0.97 2.64
C LEU A 82 -4.19 2.36 2.88
N VAL A 83 -5.44 2.54 2.46
CA VAL A 83 -6.24 3.72 2.79
C VAL A 83 -7.44 3.30 3.62
N ILE A 84 -7.63 3.95 4.77
CA ILE A 84 -8.83 3.83 5.60
C ILE A 84 -9.63 5.12 5.44
N ALA A 85 -10.64 5.08 4.58
CA ALA A 85 -11.51 6.21 4.25
C ALA A 85 -12.58 6.44 5.34
N VAL A 86 -12.16 6.46 6.61
CA VAL A 86 -13.01 6.77 7.76
C VAL A 86 -12.46 8.01 8.45
N PRO A 87 -13.20 9.13 8.48
CA PRO A 87 -12.68 10.38 9.02
C PRO A 87 -12.77 10.37 10.56
N ARG A 88 -11.62 10.40 11.25
CA ARG A 88 -11.49 10.37 12.72
C ARG A 88 -10.46 11.39 13.21
N GLY A 89 -10.64 11.89 14.42
CA GLY A 89 -9.65 12.70 15.13
C GLY A 89 -9.28 14.03 14.46
N GLY A 90 -10.16 14.57 13.62
CA GLY A 90 -9.88 15.79 12.83
C GLY A 90 -9.36 15.50 11.42
N TYR A 91 -8.97 14.26 11.11
CA TYR A 91 -8.47 13.88 9.79
C TYR A 91 -9.58 13.43 8.84
N HIS A 92 -9.33 13.54 7.55
CA HIS A 92 -10.22 13.09 6.47
C HIS A 92 -10.18 11.57 6.24
N GLY A 93 -9.13 10.90 6.72
CA GLY A 93 -8.89 9.47 6.59
C GLY A 93 -7.46 9.15 7.04
N LEU A 94 -7.10 7.88 6.97
CA LEU A 94 -5.74 7.40 7.26
C LEU A 94 -5.11 6.80 6.00
N TYR A 95 -3.93 7.30 5.63
CA TYR A 95 -2.98 6.63 4.77
C TYR A 95 -1.99 5.85 5.65
N LEU A 96 -1.98 4.52 5.49
CA LEU A 96 -1.09 3.62 6.21
C LEU A 96 -0.10 3.02 5.20
N GLU A 97 1.14 3.49 5.27
CA GLU A 97 2.27 2.90 4.57
C GLU A 97 2.75 1.68 5.36
N PHE A 98 2.68 0.49 4.77
CA PHE A 98 2.90 -0.76 5.48
C PHE A 98 4.23 -1.37 5.08
N LYS A 99 5.07 -1.69 6.04
CA LYS A 99 6.30 -2.47 5.83
C LYS A 99 6.19 -3.81 6.52
N ALA A 100 6.85 -4.83 5.99
CA ALA A 100 6.94 -6.13 6.66
C ALA A 100 7.54 -6.02 8.07
N THR A 101 7.42 -7.06 8.88
CA THR A 101 8.06 -7.09 10.20
C THR A 101 9.60 -7.16 10.06
N PRO A 102 10.38 -6.36 10.81
CA PRO A 102 11.85 -6.47 10.82
C PRO A 102 12.34 -7.88 11.16
N PRO A 103 13.45 -8.36 10.58
CA PRO A 103 14.37 -7.66 9.68
C PRO A 103 14.01 -7.81 8.19
N ARG A 104 12.76 -8.16 7.86
CA ARG A 104 12.31 -8.40 6.47
C ARG A 104 11.74 -7.16 5.81
N ASP A 105 11.73 -6.04 6.53
CA ASP A 105 11.16 -4.79 6.10
C ASP A 105 12.02 -4.10 5.04
N ALA A 106 11.35 -3.39 4.13
CA ALA A 106 12.02 -2.48 3.23
C ALA A 106 12.18 -1.10 3.87
N ALA A 107 13.23 -0.39 3.46
CA ALA A 107 13.37 1.03 3.74
C ALA A 107 12.19 1.81 3.11
N LEU A 108 11.83 2.93 3.74
CA LEU A 108 10.84 3.85 3.19
C LEU A 108 11.46 4.59 1.99
N ALA A 109 10.88 4.43 0.80
CA ALA A 109 11.37 5.08 -0.42
C ALA A 109 11.03 6.58 -0.43
N ASP A 110 11.81 7.37 -1.17
CA ASP A 110 11.62 8.83 -1.22
C ASP A 110 10.24 9.22 -1.76
N SER A 111 9.76 8.53 -2.81
CA SER A 111 8.40 8.77 -3.34
C SER A 111 7.29 8.45 -2.32
N GLN A 112 7.55 7.54 -1.38
CA GLN A 112 6.61 7.25 -0.28
C GLN A 112 6.63 8.36 0.76
N ARG A 113 7.81 8.93 1.07
CA ARG A 113 7.92 10.12 1.94
C ARG A 113 7.20 11.32 1.36
N GLU A 114 7.40 11.58 0.08
CA GLU A 114 6.73 12.66 -0.66
C GLU A 114 5.21 12.48 -0.61
N TRP A 115 4.71 11.26 -0.80
CA TRP A 115 3.27 10.99 -0.73
C TRP A 115 2.69 11.21 0.67
N LEU A 116 3.35 10.67 1.71
CA LEU A 116 2.90 10.83 3.10
C LEU A 116 2.82 12.31 3.48
N THR A 117 3.85 13.09 3.11
CA THR A 117 3.89 14.55 3.33
C THR A 117 2.73 15.25 2.61
N LEU A 118 2.53 14.95 1.32
CA LEU A 118 1.44 15.52 0.54
C LEU A 118 0.07 15.19 1.15
N ALA A 119 -0.14 13.96 1.62
CA ALA A 119 -1.40 13.56 2.24
C ALA A 119 -1.66 14.31 3.57
N GLU A 120 -0.62 14.55 4.38
CA GLU A 120 -0.73 15.35 5.61
C GLU A 120 -1.12 16.80 5.31
N GLU A 121 -0.49 17.42 4.29
CA GLU A 121 -0.82 18.78 3.84
C GLU A 121 -2.29 18.91 3.40
N GLN A 122 -2.89 17.82 2.91
CA GLN A 122 -4.32 17.77 2.53
C GLN A 122 -5.26 17.36 3.69
N GLY A 123 -4.75 17.24 4.92
CA GLY A 123 -5.57 16.96 6.11
C GLY A 123 -5.85 15.46 6.36
N TYR A 124 -5.08 14.56 5.76
CA TYR A 124 -5.13 13.14 6.10
C TYR A 124 -4.15 12.80 7.22
N CYS A 125 -4.44 11.75 7.98
CA CYS A 125 -3.46 11.14 8.86
C CYS A 125 -2.57 10.24 8.01
N SER A 126 -1.25 10.37 8.12
CA SER A 126 -0.27 9.55 7.38
C SER A 126 0.63 8.85 8.38
N VAL A 127 0.71 7.52 8.30
CA VAL A 127 1.53 6.73 9.24
C VAL A 127 2.28 5.65 8.49
N LEU A 128 3.56 5.50 8.81
CA LEU A 128 4.36 4.31 8.50
C LEU A 128 4.18 3.29 9.63
N ALA A 129 3.83 2.05 9.30
CA ALA A 129 3.80 0.94 10.25
C ALA A 129 4.71 -0.21 9.79
N ARG A 130 5.56 -0.70 10.69
CA ARG A 130 6.47 -1.82 10.45
C ARG A 130 5.93 -3.08 11.12
N GLY A 131 5.36 -3.93 10.29
CA GLY A 131 4.81 -5.21 10.68
C GLY A 131 3.38 -5.15 11.18
N LEU A 132 2.83 -6.35 11.38
CA LEU A 132 1.43 -6.55 11.68
C LEU A 132 0.97 -5.88 12.98
N GLU A 133 1.75 -5.97 14.05
CA GLU A 133 1.32 -5.49 15.37
C GLU A 133 1.31 -3.97 15.48
N GLU A 134 2.31 -3.29 14.90
CA GLU A 134 2.32 -1.82 14.82
C GLU A 134 1.13 -1.32 13.99
N ALA A 135 0.86 -1.95 12.84
CA ALA A 135 -0.29 -1.57 12.02
C ALA A 135 -1.63 -1.76 12.76
N LYS A 136 -1.81 -2.87 13.48
CA LYS A 136 -3.01 -3.07 14.32
C LYS A 136 -3.12 -2.00 15.40
N ALA A 137 -2.02 -1.65 16.07
CA ALA A 137 -2.00 -0.62 17.10
C ALA A 137 -2.39 0.74 16.52
N THR A 138 -1.79 1.14 15.40
CA THR A 138 -2.11 2.39 14.68
C THR A 138 -3.58 2.46 14.30
N ILE A 139 -4.15 1.38 13.76
CA ILE A 139 -5.57 1.37 13.38
C ILE A 139 -6.48 1.46 14.61
N ARG A 140 -6.16 0.75 15.70
CA ARG A 140 -6.93 0.84 16.96
C ARG A 140 -6.91 2.26 17.53
N GLU A 141 -5.72 2.85 17.64
CA GLU A 141 -5.51 4.23 18.06
C GLU A 141 -6.36 5.18 17.21
N TYR A 142 -6.22 5.13 15.89
CA TYR A 142 -6.95 5.99 14.95
C TYR A 142 -8.47 5.83 15.08
N MET A 143 -8.97 4.59 15.12
CA MET A 143 -10.39 4.30 15.21
C MET A 143 -10.99 4.61 16.60
N SER A 144 -10.17 4.72 17.65
CA SER A 144 -10.62 5.15 18.98
C SER A 144 -10.93 6.65 19.05
N ARG A 145 -10.29 7.47 18.20
CA ARG A 145 -10.49 8.94 18.19
C ARG A 145 -11.92 9.30 17.80
N PRO A 146 -12.48 10.45 18.23
CA PRO A 146 -13.84 10.86 17.84
C PRO A 146 -14.03 10.97 16.32
N ALA A 147 -15.27 10.83 15.84
CA ALA A 147 -15.58 11.05 14.43
C ALA A 147 -15.33 12.51 14.01
N THR A 148 -14.64 12.72 12.89
CA THR A 148 -14.44 14.06 12.31
C THR A 148 -15.75 14.57 11.73
N ARG A 149 -16.08 15.84 11.99
CA ARG A 149 -17.33 16.48 11.54
C ARG A 149 -17.02 17.66 10.64
N VAL A 150 -17.83 17.84 9.60
CA VAL A 150 -17.83 19.07 8.79
C VAL A 150 -18.63 20.11 9.57
N LEU A 151 -18.04 21.29 9.74
CA LEU A 151 -18.73 22.45 10.32
C LEU A 151 -19.45 23.22 9.21
N GLY A 152 -20.63 23.76 9.52
CA GLY A 152 -21.43 24.53 8.56
C GLY A 152 -22.19 23.67 7.55
N LYS A 153 -22.73 24.33 6.52
CA LYS A 153 -23.47 23.66 5.44
C LYS A 153 -22.49 23.13 4.40
N ARG A 154 -22.76 21.96 3.84
CA ARG A 154 -22.02 21.47 2.67
C ARG A 154 -22.46 22.25 1.44
N GLU A 155 -21.50 22.79 0.71
CA GLU A 155 -21.76 23.41 -0.58
C GLU A 155 -21.78 22.32 -1.66
N PRO A 156 -22.91 22.08 -2.34
CA PRO A 156 -22.97 21.07 -3.37
C PRO A 156 -22.16 21.50 -4.59
N LEU A 157 -21.53 20.53 -5.26
CA LEU A 157 -20.96 20.77 -6.58
C LEU A 157 -22.08 21.11 -7.56
N LYS A 158 -21.87 22.14 -8.38
CA LYS A 158 -22.85 22.62 -9.36
C LYS A 158 -22.78 21.85 -10.69
N VAL A 159 -21.84 20.92 -10.83
CA VAL A 159 -21.57 20.14 -12.04
C VAL A 159 -21.37 18.67 -11.69
N GLY A 160 -21.66 17.79 -12.64
CA GLY A 160 -21.63 16.33 -12.48
C GLY A 160 -23.04 15.71 -12.49
N SER A 161 -23.12 14.42 -12.83
CA SER A 161 -24.37 13.67 -12.79
C SER A 161 -24.70 13.24 -11.36
N ASP A 162 -25.99 13.24 -11.00
CA ASP A 162 -26.43 12.59 -9.77
C ASP A 162 -26.21 11.08 -9.88
N TRP A 163 -25.64 10.50 -8.83
CA TRP A 163 -25.32 9.07 -8.75
C TRP A 163 -26.30 8.31 -7.86
N ARG A 164 -27.19 9.03 -7.16
CA ARG A 164 -28.29 8.47 -6.36
C ARG A 164 -29.56 8.39 -7.19
#